data_AF-A0A7H8TBM4-F1
#
_entry.id   AF-A0A7H8TBM4-F1
#
_cell.length_a   1.000
_cell.length_b   1.000
_cell.length_c   1.000
_cell.angle_alpha   90.00
_cell.angle_beta   90.00
_cell.angle_gamma   90.00
#
_symmetry.space_group_name_H-M   'P 1'
#
loop_
_entity.id
_entity.type
_entity.pdbx_description
1 polymer ?
#
loop_
_entity_poly.entity_id
_entity_poly.type
_entity_poly.pdbx_seq_one_letter_code
_entity_poly.pdbx_strand_id
1 'polypeptide(L)'
;MKDKPLLPREVDDKLVPAAWRKAVYANPELPQGAVDRDAYVVRVLEQLHHALQRRDVFASPSHRWSDPRARLLDGKEWDAVCEVVLAGLSLDMPVEEHLAGLVSALDAAWKLMAERLEEAGKDAKVSIEVQSGGRS
;
A
#
# COMPACT_ATOMS: atom_id res chain seq x y z
N MET A 1 36.61 -2.10 -8.90
CA MET A 1 36.50 -0.83 -9.65
C MET A 1 35.66 0.10 -8.79
N LYS A 2 36.22 1.18 -8.23
CA LYS A 2 35.38 2.18 -7.55
C LYS A 2 34.67 2.97 -8.64
N ASP A 3 33.37 2.73 -8.78
CA ASP A 3 32.55 3.39 -9.79
C ASP A 3 32.45 4.89 -9.51
N LYS A 4 32.34 5.69 -10.57
CA LYS A 4 32.23 7.15 -10.46
C LYS A 4 30.98 7.51 -9.63
N PRO A 5 31.08 8.44 -8.66
CA PRO A 5 29.93 8.90 -7.91
C PRO A 5 28.93 9.63 -8.82
N LEU A 6 27.64 9.50 -8.51
CA LEU A 6 26.57 10.10 -9.30
C LEU A 6 26.45 11.60 -8.97
N LEU A 7 26.01 12.37 -9.95
CA LEU A 7 25.62 13.76 -9.74
C LEU A 7 24.17 13.83 -9.26
N PRO A 8 23.77 14.84 -8.48
CA PRO A 8 22.39 14.97 -8.01
C PRO A 8 21.34 15.01 -9.13
N ARG A 9 21.71 15.50 -10.31
CA ARG A 9 20.84 15.50 -11.51
C ARG A 9 20.60 14.12 -12.12
N GLU A 10 21.41 13.13 -11.77
CA GLU A 10 21.32 11.75 -12.25
C GLU A 10 20.48 10.86 -11.32
N VAL A 11 19.88 11.48 -10.29
CA VAL A 11 19.18 10.82 -9.19
C VAL A 11 17.76 11.37 -9.11
N ASP A 12 16.77 10.48 -9.06
CA ASP A 12 15.41 10.85 -8.68
C ASP A 12 15.28 10.82 -7.15
N ASP A 13 15.14 12.01 -6.54
CA ASP A 13 15.01 12.17 -5.08
C ASP A 13 13.75 11.50 -4.53
N LYS A 14 12.73 11.24 -5.36
CA LYS A 14 11.51 10.52 -4.96
C LYS A 14 11.81 9.06 -4.56
N LEU A 15 12.92 8.51 -5.04
CA LEU A 15 13.35 7.15 -4.71
C LEU A 15 14.12 7.07 -3.39
N VAL A 16 14.49 8.22 -2.80
CA VAL A 16 15.33 8.31 -1.59
C VAL A 16 14.49 8.84 -0.41
N PRO A 17 13.86 7.96 0.39
CA PRO A 17 13.14 8.37 1.60
C PRO A 17 14.10 8.93 2.64
N ALA A 18 13.55 9.68 3.62
CA ALA A 18 14.33 10.38 4.65
C ALA A 18 15.39 9.50 5.34
N ALA A 19 15.04 8.24 5.65
CA ALA A 19 15.94 7.28 6.28
C ALA A 19 17.21 6.97 5.47
N TRP A 20 17.15 7.07 4.14
CA TRP A 20 18.26 6.75 3.24
C TRP A 20 19.06 7.98 2.81
N ARG A 21 18.57 9.21 3.05
CA ARG A 21 19.23 10.45 2.59
C ARG A 21 20.68 10.56 3.08
N LYS A 22 20.96 10.14 4.32
CA LYS A 22 22.33 10.17 4.86
C LYS A 22 23.26 9.21 4.13
N ALA A 23 22.78 8.00 3.81
CA ALA A 23 23.57 7.01 3.07
C ALA A 23 23.84 7.44 1.63
N VAL A 24 22.85 8.08 0.99
CA VAL A 24 22.91 8.46 -0.43
C VAL A 24 23.64 9.78 -0.67
N TYR A 25 23.47 10.78 0.20
CA TYR A 25 23.96 12.16 -0.04
C TYR A 25 25.07 12.63 0.90
N ALA A 26 25.32 11.91 2.01
CA ALA A 26 26.26 12.35 3.04
C ALA A 26 27.40 11.34 3.25
N ASN A 27 27.87 10.70 2.17
CA ASN A 27 29.06 9.85 2.23
C ASN A 27 30.32 10.74 2.37
N PRO A 28 31.07 10.66 3.48
CA PRO A 28 32.25 11.49 3.74
C PRO A 28 33.45 11.17 2.84
N GLU A 29 33.47 10.02 2.16
CA GLU A 29 34.53 9.66 1.21
C GLU A 29 34.33 10.33 -0.17
N LEU A 30 33.19 10.98 -0.40
CA LEU A 30 32.85 11.59 -1.68
C LEU A 30 32.92 13.12 -1.63
N PRO A 31 33.19 13.78 -2.77
CA PRO A 31 33.13 15.24 -2.85
C PRO A 31 31.79 15.81 -2.41
N GLN A 32 31.80 17.02 -1.86
CA GLN A 32 30.57 17.68 -1.44
C GLN A 32 29.58 17.82 -2.61
N GLY A 33 28.35 17.36 -2.41
CA GLY A 33 27.31 17.34 -3.45
C GLY A 33 27.38 16.13 -4.40
N ALA A 34 28.28 15.18 -4.18
CA ALA A 34 28.27 13.90 -4.87
C ALA A 34 27.31 12.91 -4.20
N VAL A 35 26.74 12.03 -5.01
CA VAL A 35 25.81 10.98 -4.56
C VAL A 35 26.56 9.65 -4.55
N ASP A 36 26.40 8.91 -3.45
CA ASP A 36 26.86 7.54 -3.34
C ASP A 36 26.05 6.63 -4.28
N ARG A 37 26.72 6.14 -5.32
CA ARG A 37 26.12 5.27 -6.33
C ARG A 37 25.67 3.95 -5.75
N ASP A 38 26.46 3.33 -4.88
CA ASP A 38 26.16 2.01 -4.35
C ASP A 38 24.96 2.09 -3.41
N ALA A 39 24.94 3.09 -2.53
CA ALA A 39 23.78 3.36 -1.68
C ALA A 39 22.52 3.65 -2.49
N TYR A 40 22.63 4.44 -3.58
CA TYR A 40 21.51 4.72 -4.46
C TYR A 40 21.01 3.47 -5.19
N VAL A 41 21.92 2.65 -5.74
CA VAL A 41 21.57 1.40 -6.44
C VAL A 41 20.89 0.42 -5.50
N VAL A 42 21.42 0.22 -4.28
CA VAL A 42 20.79 -0.64 -3.28
C VAL A 42 19.37 -0.17 -2.99
N ARG A 43 19.18 1.15 -2.83
CA ARG A 43 17.85 1.71 -2.58
C ARG A 43 16.87 1.49 -3.73
N VAL A 44 17.32 1.69 -4.97
CA VAL A 44 16.49 1.45 -6.17
C VAL A 44 16.12 -0.04 -6.27
N LEU A 45 17.07 -0.94 -6.01
CA LEU A 45 16.82 -2.38 -6.01
C LEU A 45 15.85 -2.82 -4.91
N GLU A 46 15.96 -2.25 -3.71
CA GLU A 46 15.03 -2.49 -2.61
C GLU A 46 13.60 -2.06 -2.99
N GLN A 47 13.44 -0.88 -3.58
CA GLN A 47 12.15 -0.38 -4.04
C GLN A 47 11.55 -1.27 -5.14
N LEU A 48 12.37 -1.68 -6.12
CA LEU A 48 11.95 -2.61 -7.17
C LEU A 48 11.53 -3.95 -6.58
N HIS A 49 12.29 -4.49 -5.64
CA HIS A 49 11.98 -5.74 -4.97
C HIS A 49 10.63 -5.67 -4.25
N HIS A 50 10.38 -4.60 -3.50
CA HIS A 50 9.08 -4.39 -2.85
C HIS A 50 7.93 -4.25 -3.84
N ALA A 51 8.13 -3.53 -4.94
CA ALA A 51 7.12 -3.39 -5.99
C ALA A 51 6.81 -4.74 -6.66
N LEU A 52 7.84 -5.56 -6.90
CA LEU A 52 7.67 -6.92 -7.42
C LEU A 52 6.91 -7.83 -6.44
N GLN A 53 7.22 -7.80 -5.15
CA GLN A 53 6.50 -8.56 -4.13
C GLN A 53 5.02 -8.19 -4.08
N ARG A 54 4.70 -6.90 -4.20
CA ARG A 54 3.32 -6.39 -4.21
C ARG A 54 2.60 -6.53 -5.55
N ARG A 55 3.29 -7.03 -6.60
CA ARG A 55 2.81 -7.08 -7.98
C ARG A 55 2.39 -5.71 -8.54
N ASP A 56 3.12 -4.66 -8.16
CA ASP A 56 2.91 -3.27 -8.59
C ASP A 56 3.87 -2.87 -9.73
N VAL A 57 4.55 -3.83 -10.37
CA VAL A 57 5.37 -3.61 -11.57
C VAL A 57 4.64 -4.17 -12.78
N PHE A 58 4.32 -3.30 -13.74
CA PHE A 58 3.53 -3.64 -14.91
C PHE A 58 4.29 -3.37 -16.21
N ALA A 59 4.06 -4.19 -17.22
CA ALA A 59 4.64 -4.04 -18.55
C ALA A 59 3.56 -3.60 -19.55
N SER A 60 3.64 -2.35 -20.02
CA SER A 60 2.63 -1.73 -20.90
C SER A 60 2.26 -2.53 -22.17
N PRO A 61 3.16 -3.25 -22.88
CA PRO A 61 2.74 -4.06 -24.03
C PRO A 61 2.22 -5.46 -23.67
N SER A 62 2.38 -5.91 -22.41
CA SER A 62 2.02 -7.27 -22.01
C SER A 62 0.60 -7.33 -21.48
N HIS A 63 -0.26 -8.12 -22.13
CA HIS A 63 -1.59 -8.40 -21.58
C HIS A 63 -1.54 -9.21 -20.27
N ARG A 64 -0.52 -10.07 -20.11
CA ARG A 64 -0.37 -10.94 -18.92
C ARG A 64 0.17 -10.19 -17.71
N TRP A 65 0.91 -9.10 -17.93
CA TRP A 65 1.60 -8.31 -16.90
C TRP A 65 1.20 -6.83 -16.96
N SER A 66 0.06 -6.49 -17.55
CA SER A 66 -0.47 -5.13 -17.54
C SER A 66 -1.03 -4.76 -16.18
N ASP A 67 -1.11 -3.47 -15.87
CA ASP A 67 -1.84 -2.99 -14.70
C ASP A 67 -3.34 -3.33 -14.86
N PRO A 68 -3.90 -4.23 -14.04
CA PRO A 68 -5.32 -4.55 -14.11
C PRO A 68 -6.20 -3.36 -13.74
N ARG A 69 -5.70 -2.42 -12.93
CA ARG A 69 -6.44 -1.23 -12.48
C ARG A 69 -6.59 -0.20 -13.58
N ALA A 70 -5.68 -0.19 -14.56
CA ALA A 70 -5.78 0.68 -15.73
C ALA A 70 -7.00 0.38 -16.62
N ARG A 71 -7.71 -0.74 -16.37
CA ARG A 71 -8.94 -1.14 -17.07
C ARG A 71 -10.20 -0.96 -16.22
N LEU A 72 -10.09 -0.38 -15.03
CA LEU A 72 -11.26 -0.09 -14.21
C LEU A 72 -12.12 0.96 -14.93
N LEU A 73 -13.42 0.69 -14.96
CA LEU A 73 -14.40 1.63 -15.48
C LEU A 73 -14.53 2.80 -14.51
N ASP A 74 -14.71 4.00 -15.04
CA ASP A 74 -14.92 5.21 -14.27
C ASP A 74 -15.99 6.09 -14.94
N GLY A 75 -16.59 7.00 -14.17
CA GLY A 75 -17.64 7.91 -14.61
C GLY A 75 -18.78 7.20 -15.33
N LYS A 76 -19.12 7.68 -16.54
CA LYS A 76 -20.29 7.21 -17.30
C LYS A 76 -20.24 5.73 -17.67
N GLU A 77 -19.05 5.19 -17.90
CA GLU A 77 -18.89 3.78 -18.26
C GLU A 77 -19.13 2.87 -17.06
N TRP A 78 -18.74 3.31 -15.86
CA TRP A 78 -19.07 2.65 -14.61
C TRP A 78 -20.57 2.78 -14.30
N ASP A 79 -21.13 4.00 -14.36
CA ASP A 79 -22.54 4.26 -14.08
C ASP A 79 -23.48 3.36 -14.92
N ALA A 80 -23.11 3.10 -16.18
CA ALA A 80 -23.89 2.27 -17.10
C ALA A 80 -23.95 0.78 -16.71
N VAL A 81 -22.95 0.27 -15.97
CA VAL A 81 -22.87 -1.15 -15.58
C VAL A 81 -22.96 -1.37 -14.07
N CYS A 82 -22.93 -0.29 -13.28
CA CYS A 82 -22.82 -0.29 -11.84
C CYS A 82 -23.90 -1.15 -11.17
N GLU A 83 -25.17 -0.94 -11.52
CA GLU A 83 -26.30 -1.70 -10.97
C GLU A 83 -26.18 -3.20 -11.24
N VAL A 84 -25.80 -3.59 -12.46
CA VAL A 84 -25.65 -5.00 -12.86
C VAL A 84 -24.49 -5.66 -12.12
N VAL A 85 -23.37 -4.94 -11.96
CA VAL A 85 -22.21 -5.43 -11.22
C VAL A 85 -22.53 -5.58 -9.73
N LEU A 86 -23.20 -4.60 -9.12
CA LEU A 86 -23.62 -4.66 -7.72
C LEU A 86 -24.60 -5.82 -7.48
N ALA A 87 -25.58 -6.00 -8.36
CA ALA A 87 -26.50 -7.13 -8.28
C ALA A 87 -25.79 -8.48 -8.42
N GLY A 88 -24.84 -8.60 -9.36
CA GLY A 88 -24.00 -9.79 -9.50
C GLY A 88 -23.12 -10.09 -8.29
N LEU A 89 -22.78 -9.06 -7.50
CA LEU A 89 -22.04 -9.17 -6.25
C LEU A 89 -22.95 -9.34 -5.01
N SER A 90 -24.27 -9.41 -5.20
CA SER A 90 -25.27 -9.45 -4.13
C SER A 90 -25.16 -8.24 -3.19
N LEU A 91 -24.87 -7.07 -3.77
CA LEU A 91 -24.80 -5.77 -3.12
C LEU A 91 -26.03 -4.93 -3.49
N ASP A 92 -27.23 -5.54 -3.45
CA ASP A 92 -28.50 -4.95 -3.88
C ASP A 92 -29.01 -3.79 -2.98
N MET A 93 -28.35 -3.53 -1.85
CA MET A 93 -28.63 -2.34 -1.04
C MET A 93 -27.92 -1.12 -1.62
N PRO A 94 -28.49 0.10 -1.45
CA PRO A 94 -27.74 1.33 -1.67
C PRO A 94 -26.39 1.24 -0.97
N VAL A 95 -25.30 1.49 -1.70
CA VAL A 95 -23.92 1.31 -1.20
C VAL A 95 -23.71 2.10 0.09
N GLU A 96 -24.32 3.28 0.17
CA GLU A 96 -24.30 4.15 1.34
C GLU A 96 -24.94 3.50 2.58
N GLU A 97 -26.08 2.82 2.42
CA GLU A 97 -26.76 2.11 3.51
C GLU A 97 -25.97 0.89 3.97
N HIS A 98 -25.42 0.13 3.01
CA HIS A 98 -24.58 -1.02 3.32
C HIS A 98 -23.31 -0.62 4.08
N LEU A 99 -22.64 0.44 3.61
CA LEU A 99 -21.45 0.99 4.28
C LEU A 99 -21.78 1.57 5.65
N ALA A 100 -22.90 2.30 5.79
CA ALA A 100 -23.35 2.82 7.09
C ALA A 100 -23.58 1.68 8.09
N GLY A 101 -24.17 0.57 7.65
CA GLY A 101 -24.34 -0.63 8.47
C GLY A 101 -23.02 -1.23 8.93
N LEU A 102 -22.05 -1.39 8.02
CA LEU A 102 -20.71 -1.91 8.34
C LEU A 102 -19.95 -1.00 9.31
N VAL A 103 -20.00 0.33 9.09
CA VAL A 103 -19.37 1.31 9.97
C VAL A 103 -19.98 1.27 11.36
N SER A 104 -21.32 1.22 11.46
CA SER A 104 -22.01 1.14 12.75
C SER A 104 -21.68 -0.15 13.49
N ALA A 105 -21.61 -1.29 12.81
CA ALA A 105 -21.25 -2.57 13.41
C ALA A 105 -19.80 -2.55 13.93
N LEU A 106 -18.88 -1.97 13.16
CA LEU A 106 -17.49 -1.82 13.55
C LEU A 106 -17.34 -0.90 14.77
N ASP A 107 -18.01 0.26 14.77
CA ASP A 107 -18.01 1.20 15.90
C ASP A 107 -18.54 0.55 17.19
N ALA A 108 -19.65 -0.20 17.10
CA ALA A 108 -20.20 -0.94 18.22
C ALA A 108 -19.23 -2.00 18.75
N ALA A 109 -18.55 -2.75 17.86
CA ALA A 109 -17.56 -3.75 18.25
C ALA A 109 -16.36 -3.12 18.97
N TRP A 110 -15.87 -1.97 18.51
CA TRP A 110 -14.78 -1.24 19.16
C TRP A 110 -15.17 -0.71 20.53
N LYS A 111 -16.36 -0.13 20.67
CA LYS A 111 -16.88 0.34 21.96
C LYS A 111 -17.02 -0.80 22.96
N LEU A 112 -17.60 -1.91 22.53
CA LEU A 112 -17.72 -3.11 23.37
C LEU A 112 -16.35 -3.66 23.78
N MET A 113 -15.36 -3.63 22.88
CA MET A 113 -13.99 -4.02 23.20
C MET A 113 -13.34 -3.09 24.23
N ALA A 114 -13.56 -1.77 24.10
CA ALA A 114 -13.06 -0.79 25.06
C ALA A 114 -13.71 -0.96 26.44
N GLU A 115 -15.04 -1.12 26.51
CA GLU A 115 -15.76 -1.40 27.74
C GLU A 115 -15.24 -2.66 28.42
N ARG A 116 -15.10 -3.76 27.68
CA ARG A 116 -14.55 -5.02 28.21
C ARG A 116 -13.11 -4.88 28.72
N LEU A 117 -12.31 -4.04 28.07
CA LEU A 117 -10.93 -3.78 28.49
C LEU A 117 -10.89 -2.95 29.79
N GLU A 118 -11.79 -1.97 29.93
CA GLU A 118 -11.94 -1.19 31.15
C GLU A 118 -12.43 -2.06 32.32
N GLU A 119 -13.41 -2.94 32.06
CA GLU A 119 -13.94 -3.90 33.05
C GLU A 119 -12.89 -4.92 33.51
N ALA A 120 -12.03 -5.41 32.60
CA ALA A 120 -11.06 -6.45 32.90
C ALA A 120 -9.81 -5.95 33.66
N GLY A 121 -9.55 -4.64 33.67
CA GLY A 121 -8.46 -4.02 34.42
C GLY A 121 -7.06 -4.27 33.83
N LYS A 122 -6.02 -3.68 34.44
CA LYS A 122 -4.65 -3.57 33.89
C LYS A 122 -3.90 -4.91 33.70
N ASP A 123 -4.40 -6.00 34.29
CA ASP A 123 -3.77 -7.32 34.23
C ASP A 123 -4.46 -8.25 33.19
N ALA A 124 -5.42 -7.74 32.42
CA ALA A 124 -6.18 -8.52 31.46
C ALA A 124 -5.38 -8.86 30.19
N LYS A 125 -5.37 -10.15 29.83
CA LYS A 125 -4.74 -10.63 28.60
C LYS A 125 -5.75 -10.62 27.44
N VAL A 126 -5.53 -9.74 26.46
CA VAL A 126 -6.35 -9.66 25.23
C VAL A 126 -5.70 -10.49 24.12
N SER A 127 -6.48 -11.35 23.46
CA SER A 127 -6.07 -12.10 22.27
C SER A 127 -7.04 -11.82 21.13
N ILE A 128 -6.52 -11.45 19.96
CA ILE A 128 -7.33 -11.21 18.75
C ILE A 128 -7.24 -12.46 17.89
N GLU A 129 -8.30 -13.27 17.87
CA GLU A 129 -8.46 -14.36 16.91
C GLU A 129 -9.23 -13.87 15.68
N VAL A 130 -8.56 -13.86 14.53
CA VAL A 130 -9.23 -13.65 13.24
C VAL A 130 -9.93 -14.96 12.88
N GLN A 131 -11.26 -14.99 13.02
CA GLN A 131 -12.02 -16.14 12.51
C GLN A 131 -11.83 -16.22 11.00
N SER A 132 -11.33 -17.36 10.53
CA SER A 132 -11.34 -17.72 9.11
C SER A 132 -12.80 -18.00 8.72
N GLY A 133 -13.55 -16.94 8.44
CA GLY A 133 -14.90 -17.01 7.91
C GLY A 133 -14.83 -17.46 6.45
N GLY A 134 -14.86 -18.77 6.24
CA GLY A 134 -15.01 -19.36 4.92
C GLY A 134 -16.27 -18.85 4.20
N ARG A 135 -16.12 -18.60 2.90
CA ARG A 135 -17.20 -18.67 1.93
C ARG A 135 -16.80 -19.74 0.91
N SER A 136 -17.44 -20.91 1.01
CA SER A 136 -17.57 -21.88 -0.09
C SER A 136 -18.91 -21.64 -0.75
#